data_AF-A0A165KG86-F1
#
_entry.id   AF-A0A165KG86-F1
#
_cell.length_a   1.000
_cell.length_b   1.000
_cell.length_c   1.000
_cell.angle_alpha   90.00
_cell.angle_beta   90.00
_cell.angle_gamma   90.00
#
_symmetry.space_group_name_H-M   'P 1'
#
loop_
_entity.id
_entity.type
_entity.pdbx_description
1 polymer ?
#
loop_
_entity_poly.entity_id
_entity_poly.type
_entity_poly.pdbx_seq_one_letter_code
_entity_poly.pdbx_strand_id
1 'polypeptide(L)'
;MHRCHGSSLGRSYVHGSSGSNYFDPPRRCCSIAACAVYFYDRCLTFSRETEIITRRQSMSLATFLYLLLHASATAYQCAGVVGIILTECKRYGPSRSFSCCNLLAIPYRDYIANVVQDCAGALFSGSIGGFTALRAYAIGNRSLLLASVMMAFTLLNVITSIYQISGLYAVSVPQPVGCVLTSDRSAEANRMVVIIGQLTSLIPEILLVATTWRHAYRVKVADSAGINTPLTTILLRDGTVYFAPAQSSFC
;
A
#
# COMPACT_ATOMS: atom_id res chain seq x y z
N MET A 1 25.98 58.31 9.97
CA MET A 1 25.08 57.75 11.00
C MET A 1 24.02 56.89 10.32
N HIS A 2 24.24 55.57 10.23
CA HIS A 2 23.18 54.61 9.92
C HIS A 2 23.39 53.41 10.85
N ARG A 3 22.43 53.21 11.74
CA ARG A 3 22.48 52.29 12.88
C ARG A 3 21.83 50.98 12.44
N CYS A 4 22.62 49.95 12.16
CA CYS A 4 22.12 48.60 11.89
C CYS A 4 21.61 47.97 13.20
N HIS A 5 20.31 47.66 13.22
CA HIS A 5 19.69 46.86 14.28
C HIS A 5 20.08 45.40 14.09
N GLY A 6 20.69 44.82 15.12
CA GLY A 6 21.01 43.39 15.19
C GLY A 6 19.74 42.56 15.38
N SER A 7 19.37 41.79 14.37
CA SER A 7 18.41 40.70 14.49
C SER A 7 19.14 39.48 15.04
N SER A 8 18.75 39.09 16.26
CA SER A 8 19.15 37.86 16.93
C SER A 8 18.90 36.65 16.02
N LEU A 9 19.99 36.09 15.47
CA LEU A 9 19.99 34.77 14.86
C LEU A 9 19.72 33.73 15.97
N GLY A 10 18.45 33.34 16.09
CA GLY A 10 18.10 32.06 16.70
C GLY A 10 18.72 30.94 15.87
N ARG A 11 19.86 30.43 16.36
CA ARG A 11 20.55 29.27 15.81
C ARG A 11 19.70 28.03 16.11
N SER A 12 18.63 27.84 15.35
CA SER A 12 17.91 26.56 15.30
C SER A 12 18.90 25.51 14.85
N TYR A 13 19.30 24.64 15.78
CA TYR A 13 20.00 23.41 15.49
C TYR A 13 19.10 22.56 14.60
N VAL A 14 19.25 22.73 13.28
CA VAL A 14 18.83 21.72 12.32
C VAL A 14 19.68 20.51 12.66
N HIS A 15 19.10 19.58 13.41
CA HIS A 15 19.62 18.23 13.55
C HIS A 15 19.58 17.64 12.14
N GLY A 16 20.64 17.91 11.38
CA GLY A 16 20.96 17.23 10.16
C GLY A 16 21.22 15.79 10.55
N SER A 17 20.15 15.01 10.64
CA SER A 17 20.21 13.59 10.39
C SER A 17 20.73 13.45 8.97
N SER A 18 22.07 13.52 8.83
CA SER A 18 22.82 12.91 7.75
C SER A 18 22.50 11.43 7.85
N GLY A 19 21.32 11.09 7.34
CA GLY A 19 20.93 9.75 6.99
C GLY A 19 21.94 9.34 5.95
N SER A 20 22.97 8.65 6.41
CA SER A 20 23.79 7.76 5.61
C SER A 20 22.80 6.98 4.76
N ASN A 21 22.65 7.41 3.50
CA ASN A 21 21.96 6.67 2.47
C ASN A 21 22.82 5.45 2.20
N TYR A 22 22.85 4.52 3.16
CA TYR A 22 23.23 3.15 2.90
C TYR A 22 22.30 2.72 1.78
N PHE A 23 22.89 2.70 0.60
CA PHE A 23 22.36 2.05 -0.57
C PHE A 23 22.10 0.61 -0.08
N ASP A 24 20.84 0.29 0.19
CA ASP A 24 20.38 -1.07 0.44
C ASP A 24 20.04 -1.67 -0.93
N PRO A 25 21.02 -2.22 -1.68
CA PRO A 25 20.74 -2.91 -2.93
C PRO A 25 19.69 -4.04 -2.81
N PRO A 26 19.54 -4.80 -1.69
CA PRO A 26 18.58 -5.90 -1.67
C PRO A 26 17.13 -5.45 -1.88
N ARG A 27 16.71 -4.30 -1.33
CA ARG A 27 15.30 -3.86 -1.41
C ARG A 27 14.83 -3.61 -2.85
N ARG A 28 15.72 -3.16 -3.74
CA ARG A 28 15.37 -2.79 -5.12
C ARG A 28 15.16 -4.01 -6.01
N CYS A 29 16.05 -4.99 -5.90
CA CYS A 29 15.93 -6.26 -6.61
C CYS A 29 14.63 -6.98 -6.22
N CYS A 30 14.25 -6.91 -4.94
CA CYS A 30 13.00 -7.46 -4.44
C CYS A 30 11.76 -6.86 -5.11
N SER A 31 11.67 -5.53 -5.21
CA SER A 31 10.52 -4.88 -5.84
C SER A 31 10.39 -5.24 -7.33
N ILE A 32 11.52 -5.29 -8.06
CA ILE A 32 11.52 -5.66 -9.48
C ILE A 32 11.13 -7.14 -9.64
N ALA A 33 11.68 -8.03 -8.82
CA ALA A 33 11.35 -9.46 -8.83
C ALA A 33 9.88 -9.69 -8.46
N ALA A 34 9.36 -9.03 -7.43
CA ALA A 34 7.96 -9.10 -7.03
C ALA A 34 7.03 -8.61 -8.15
N CYS A 35 7.38 -7.51 -8.82
CA CYS A 35 6.64 -7.01 -9.97
C CYS A 35 6.65 -8.03 -11.12
N ALA A 36 7.80 -8.62 -11.46
CA ALA A 36 7.91 -9.62 -12.50
C ALA A 36 7.09 -10.90 -12.20
N VAL A 37 7.17 -11.41 -10.97
CA VAL A 37 6.37 -12.57 -10.52
C VAL A 37 4.88 -12.25 -10.55
N TYR A 38 4.48 -11.07 -10.08
CA TYR A 38 3.09 -10.62 -10.12
C TYR A 38 2.55 -10.53 -11.56
N PHE A 39 3.31 -9.92 -12.48
CA PHE A 39 2.93 -9.83 -13.89
C PHE A 39 2.84 -11.22 -14.54
N TYR A 40 3.78 -12.11 -14.24
CA TYR A 40 3.78 -13.46 -14.77
C TYR A 40 2.53 -14.24 -14.31
N ASP A 41 2.23 -14.22 -13.02
CA ASP A 41 1.01 -14.83 -12.46
C ASP A 41 -0.26 -14.23 -13.09
N ARG A 42 -0.27 -12.92 -13.33
CA ARG A 42 -1.38 -12.24 -14.00
C ARG A 42 -1.57 -12.72 -15.43
N CYS A 43 -0.49 -12.84 -16.21
CA CYS A 43 -0.56 -13.33 -17.58
C CYS A 43 -1.12 -14.76 -17.66
N LEU A 44 -0.75 -15.61 -16.69
CA LEU A 44 -1.26 -16.99 -16.63
C LEU A 44 -2.75 -17.05 -16.25
N THR A 45 -3.20 -16.20 -15.34
CA THR A 45 -4.58 -16.21 -14.83
C THR A 45 -5.56 -15.45 -15.73
N PHE A 46 -5.08 -14.46 -16.49
CA PHE A 46 -5.90 -13.57 -17.31
C PHE A 46 -6.84 -14.31 -18.28
N SER A 47 -6.34 -15.32 -19.00
CA SER A 47 -7.16 -16.04 -19.99
C SER A 47 -8.38 -16.71 -19.37
N ARG A 48 -8.23 -17.27 -18.17
CA ARG A 48 -9.32 -17.95 -17.45
C ARG A 48 -10.32 -16.96 -16.89
N GLU A 49 -9.85 -15.80 -16.45
CA GLU A 49 -10.71 -14.76 -15.89
C GLU A 49 -11.55 -14.07 -16.94
N THR A 50 -10.96 -13.78 -18.11
CA THR A 50 -11.71 -13.20 -19.23
C THR A 50 -12.85 -14.11 -19.65
N GLU A 51 -12.65 -15.43 -19.63
CA GLU A 51 -13.73 -16.39 -19.94
C GLU A 51 -14.86 -16.33 -18.91
N ILE A 52 -14.52 -16.26 -17.61
CA ILE A 52 -15.51 -16.17 -16.52
C ILE A 52 -16.28 -14.84 -16.56
N ILE A 53 -15.58 -13.73 -16.82
CA ILE A 53 -16.18 -12.39 -16.88
C ILE A 53 -17.08 -12.28 -18.11
N THR A 54 -16.62 -12.70 -19.28
CA THR A 54 -17.40 -12.62 -20.52
C THR A 54 -18.65 -13.48 -20.47
N ARG A 55 -18.65 -14.59 -19.71
CA ARG A 55 -19.83 -15.45 -19.55
C ARG A 55 -20.92 -14.84 -18.67
N ARG A 56 -20.62 -13.82 -17.85
CA ARG A 56 -21.57 -13.26 -16.86
C ARG A 56 -22.09 -11.89 -17.34
N GLN A 57 -23.34 -11.86 -17.81
CA GLN A 57 -23.97 -10.68 -18.42
C GLN A 57 -24.22 -9.50 -17.45
N SER A 58 -24.16 -9.72 -16.13
CA SER A 58 -24.26 -8.65 -15.12
C SER A 58 -22.97 -8.52 -14.30
N MET A 59 -22.42 -7.31 -14.29
CA MET A 59 -21.26 -6.92 -13.47
C MET A 59 -21.68 -6.92 -12.00
N SER A 60 -21.36 -8.00 -11.28
CA SER A 60 -21.55 -8.07 -9.83
C SER A 60 -20.57 -7.13 -9.12
N LEU A 61 -20.94 -6.60 -7.96
CA LEU A 61 -20.04 -5.84 -7.08
C LEU A 61 -18.72 -6.59 -6.80
N ALA A 62 -18.78 -7.93 -6.70
CA ALA A 62 -17.58 -8.75 -6.53
C ALA A 62 -16.65 -8.69 -7.75
N THR A 63 -17.20 -8.67 -8.98
CA THR A 63 -16.43 -8.51 -10.22
C THR A 63 -15.79 -7.13 -10.29
N PHE A 64 -16.52 -6.08 -9.87
CA PHE A 64 -15.96 -4.73 -9.80
C PHE A 64 -14.81 -4.63 -8.81
N LEU A 65 -14.99 -5.09 -7.57
CA LEU A 65 -13.93 -5.12 -6.55
C LEU A 65 -12.71 -5.94 -7.00
N TYR A 66 -12.97 -7.03 -7.73
CA TYR A 66 -11.92 -7.86 -8.30
C TYR A 66 -11.09 -7.10 -9.33
N LEU A 67 -11.72 -6.47 -10.31
CA LEU A 67 -11.05 -5.65 -11.30
C LEU A 67 -10.31 -4.48 -10.65
N LEU A 68 -10.91 -3.84 -9.64
CA LEU A 68 -10.31 -2.73 -8.90
C LEU A 68 -9.05 -3.17 -8.13
N LEU A 69 -9.10 -4.32 -7.46
CA LEU A 69 -7.96 -4.92 -6.77
C LEU A 69 -6.80 -5.17 -7.74
N HIS A 70 -7.08 -5.76 -8.89
CA HIS A 70 -6.06 -6.06 -9.88
C HIS A 70 -5.49 -4.82 -10.56
N ALA A 71 -6.34 -3.87 -10.96
CA ALA A 71 -5.90 -2.62 -11.57
C ALA A 71 -5.03 -1.81 -10.59
N SER A 72 -5.44 -1.69 -9.33
CA SER A 72 -4.68 -0.96 -8.31
C SER A 72 -3.37 -1.66 -7.95
N ALA A 73 -3.36 -2.98 -7.77
CA ALA A 73 -2.13 -3.73 -7.53
C ALA A 73 -1.14 -3.60 -8.69
N THR A 74 -1.61 -3.72 -9.93
CA THR A 74 -0.77 -3.54 -11.13
C THR A 74 -0.23 -2.12 -11.21
N ALA A 75 -1.08 -1.10 -11.00
CA ALA A 75 -0.68 0.29 -11.00
C ALA A 75 0.35 0.59 -9.91
N TYR A 76 0.16 0.05 -8.70
CA TYR A 76 1.09 0.21 -7.58
C TYR A 76 2.47 -0.38 -7.89
N GLN A 77 2.52 -1.61 -8.40
CA GLN A 77 3.77 -2.27 -8.77
C GLN A 77 4.48 -1.56 -9.93
N CYS A 78 3.73 -1.13 -10.95
CA CYS A 78 4.28 -0.37 -12.07
C CYS A 78 4.85 0.98 -11.62
N ALA A 79 4.10 1.72 -10.80
CA ALA A 79 4.52 3.01 -10.29
C ALA A 79 5.82 2.88 -9.46
N GLY A 80 5.91 1.84 -8.62
CA GLY A 80 7.13 1.56 -7.84
C GLY A 80 8.35 1.27 -8.72
N VAL A 81 8.21 0.41 -9.74
CA VAL A 81 9.31 0.12 -10.67
C VAL A 81 9.72 1.36 -11.48
N VAL A 82 8.75 2.12 -11.98
CA VAL A 82 9.02 3.38 -12.70
C VAL A 82 9.75 4.38 -11.80
N GLY A 83 9.35 4.51 -10.53
CA GLY A 83 10.02 5.35 -9.54
C GLY A 83 11.48 4.94 -9.31
N ILE A 84 11.76 3.64 -9.21
CA ILE A 84 13.14 3.13 -9.08
C ILE A 84 13.96 3.48 -10.34
N ILE A 85 13.44 3.21 -11.52
CA ILE A 85 14.16 3.47 -12.78
C ILE A 85 14.48 4.97 -12.95
N LEU A 86 13.51 5.84 -12.62
CA LEU A 86 13.68 7.29 -12.75
C LEU A 86 14.69 7.87 -11.75
N THR A 87 14.80 7.29 -10.55
CA THR A 87 15.72 7.78 -9.50
C THR A 87 17.17 7.35 -9.72
N GLU A 88 17.41 6.22 -10.38
CA GLU A 88 18.76 5.67 -10.62
C GLU A 88 19.56 6.42 -11.68
N CYS A 89 18.89 7.09 -12.63
CA CYS A 89 19.58 7.85 -13.68
C CYS A 89 20.37 9.07 -13.18
N LYS A 90 20.26 9.43 -11.89
CA LYS A 90 20.89 10.63 -11.32
C LYS A 90 22.22 10.38 -10.59
N ARG A 91 22.60 9.13 -10.30
CA ARG A 91 23.65 8.84 -9.29
C ARG A 91 25.00 8.36 -9.82
N TYR A 92 25.14 8.03 -11.10
CA TYR A 92 26.41 7.58 -11.68
C TYR A 92 27.02 8.64 -12.61
N GLY A 93 27.99 9.40 -12.07
CA GLY A 93 29.13 9.91 -12.84
C GLY A 93 29.10 11.39 -13.26
N PRO A 94 30.09 12.19 -12.85
CA PRO A 94 30.42 13.45 -13.50
C PRO A 94 31.35 13.12 -14.69
N SER A 95 30.83 13.14 -15.91
CA SER A 95 31.50 13.71 -17.09
C SER A 95 30.98 13.11 -18.40
N ARG A 96 30.32 14.01 -19.15
CA ARG A 96 30.24 14.10 -20.60
C ARG A 96 29.27 13.17 -21.33
N SER A 97 28.22 13.83 -21.81
CA SER A 97 27.43 13.54 -23.00
C SER A 97 26.66 12.22 -23.01
N PHE A 98 25.64 12.15 -22.15
CA PHE A 98 24.40 11.48 -22.55
C PHE A 98 23.25 12.49 -22.52
N SER A 99 23.15 13.22 -23.62
CA SER A 99 22.01 14.06 -23.98
C SER A 99 20.91 13.14 -24.52
N CYS A 100 19.99 12.65 -23.68
CA CYS A 100 18.79 11.93 -24.17
C CYS A 100 17.60 11.90 -23.20
N CYS A 101 17.43 12.86 -22.29
CA CYS A 101 16.16 13.06 -21.59
C CYS A 101 16.05 14.52 -21.11
N ASN A 102 15.06 15.25 -21.62
CA ASN A 102 14.84 16.68 -21.43
C ASN A 102 15.01 17.18 -19.98
N LEU A 103 16.00 18.03 -19.78
CA LEU A 103 16.45 18.65 -18.53
C LEU A 103 15.45 19.65 -17.90
N LEU A 104 14.26 19.82 -18.49
CA LEU A 104 13.29 20.88 -18.13
C LEU A 104 11.97 20.37 -17.55
N ALA A 105 11.80 19.04 -17.36
CA ALA A 105 10.55 18.43 -16.89
C ALA A 105 10.67 17.61 -15.58
N ILE A 106 11.65 17.93 -14.73
CA ILE A 106 12.10 17.07 -13.63
C ILE A 106 11.28 17.19 -12.32
N PRO A 107 10.76 18.35 -11.86
CA PRO A 107 10.08 18.40 -10.55
C PRO A 107 8.66 17.83 -10.56
N TYR A 108 7.99 17.82 -11.72
CA TYR A 108 6.60 17.37 -11.81
C TYR A 108 6.46 15.84 -11.84
N ARG A 109 7.48 15.13 -12.35
CA ARG A 109 7.44 13.66 -12.50
C ARG A 109 7.48 12.93 -11.17
N ASP A 110 8.34 13.33 -10.25
CA ASP A 110 8.45 12.69 -8.93
C ASP A 110 7.19 12.93 -8.10
N TYR A 111 6.59 14.12 -8.21
CA TYR A 111 5.30 14.42 -7.57
C TYR A 111 4.19 13.51 -8.10
N ILE A 112 4.02 13.42 -9.43
CA ILE A 112 2.98 12.55 -10.02
C ILE A 112 3.23 11.09 -9.62
N ALA A 113 4.47 10.60 -9.70
CA ALA A 113 4.77 9.21 -9.37
C ALA A 113 4.39 8.86 -7.93
N ASN A 114 4.71 9.73 -6.97
CA ASN A 114 4.32 9.55 -5.56
C ASN A 114 2.80 9.60 -5.39
N VAL A 115 2.13 10.61 -5.96
CA VAL A 115 0.65 10.72 -5.88
C VAL A 115 -0.04 9.51 -6.49
N VAL A 116 0.43 9.02 -7.65
CA VAL A 116 -0.12 7.83 -8.30
C VAL A 116 0.12 6.60 -7.46
N GLN A 117 1.31 6.44 -6.88
CA GLN A 117 1.65 5.31 -6.02
C GLN A 117 0.79 5.30 -4.75
N ASP A 118 0.61 6.44 -4.09
CA ASP A 118 -0.21 6.54 -2.88
C ASP A 118 -1.70 6.33 -3.19
N CYS A 119 -2.20 6.88 -4.30
CA CYS A 119 -3.57 6.62 -4.78
C CYS A 119 -3.78 5.14 -5.07
N ALA A 120 -2.83 4.50 -5.76
CA ALA A 120 -2.89 3.07 -6.07
C ALA A 120 -2.86 2.22 -4.79
N GLY A 121 -2.02 2.58 -3.82
CA GLY A 121 -1.96 1.93 -2.52
C GLY A 121 -3.25 2.05 -1.72
N ALA A 122 -3.88 3.23 -1.73
CA ALA A 122 -5.17 3.47 -1.08
C ALA A 122 -6.29 2.63 -1.73
N LEU A 123 -6.36 2.61 -3.07
CA LEU A 123 -7.34 1.80 -3.81
C LEU A 123 -7.13 0.29 -3.58
N PHE A 124 -5.88 -0.15 -3.54
CA PHE A 124 -5.53 -1.54 -3.26
C PHE A 124 -5.97 -1.95 -1.85
N SER A 125 -5.64 -1.13 -0.85
CA SER A 125 -6.03 -1.35 0.54
C SER A 125 -7.55 -1.37 0.72
N GLY A 126 -8.25 -0.44 0.06
CA GLY A 126 -9.72 -0.39 0.04
C GLY A 126 -10.33 -1.64 -0.62
N SER A 127 -9.74 -2.12 -1.70
CA SER A 127 -10.20 -3.33 -2.40
C SER A 127 -10.02 -4.58 -1.55
N ILE A 128 -8.87 -4.74 -0.89
CA ILE A 128 -8.64 -5.81 0.10
C ILE A 128 -9.67 -5.72 1.21
N GLY A 129 -9.90 -4.51 1.74
CA GLY A 129 -10.91 -4.26 2.76
C GLY A 129 -12.31 -4.69 2.35
N GLY A 130 -12.72 -4.34 1.13
CA GLY A 130 -14.00 -4.75 0.55
C GLY A 130 -14.15 -6.26 0.43
N PHE A 131 -13.11 -6.97 -0.03
CA PHE A 131 -13.12 -8.43 -0.08
C PHE A 131 -13.21 -9.06 1.31
N THR A 132 -12.46 -8.54 2.27
CA THR A 132 -12.52 -8.98 3.67
C THR A 132 -13.92 -8.78 4.26
N ALA A 133 -14.55 -7.63 4.02
CA ALA A 133 -15.91 -7.35 4.47
C ALA A 133 -16.94 -8.29 3.81
N LEU A 134 -16.81 -8.57 2.51
CA LEU A 134 -17.68 -9.52 1.81
C LEU A 134 -17.53 -10.95 2.35
N ARG A 135 -16.30 -11.40 2.61
CA ARG A 135 -16.02 -12.71 3.23
C ARG A 135 -16.65 -12.78 4.62
N ALA A 136 -16.46 -11.75 5.43
CA ALA A 136 -17.03 -11.69 6.76
C ALA A 136 -18.57 -11.62 6.75
N TYR A 137 -19.18 -10.96 5.75
CA TYR A 137 -20.63 -10.96 5.55
C TYR A 137 -21.16 -12.36 5.25
N ALA A 138 -20.48 -13.10 4.37
CA ALA A 138 -20.86 -14.47 4.01
C ALA A 138 -20.76 -15.44 5.21
N ILE A 139 -19.66 -15.35 5.97
CA ILE A 139 -19.42 -16.19 7.17
C ILE A 139 -20.32 -15.78 8.34
N GLY A 140 -20.56 -14.49 8.51
CA GLY A 140 -21.29 -13.89 9.63
C GLY A 140 -22.80 -14.02 9.55
N ASN A 141 -23.33 -15.03 8.86
CA ASN A 141 -24.76 -15.25 8.65
C ASN A 141 -25.48 -14.00 8.11
N ARG A 142 -24.89 -13.31 7.13
CA ARG A 142 -25.42 -12.09 6.52
C ARG A 142 -25.61 -10.92 7.49
N SER A 143 -24.82 -10.84 8.57
CA SER A 143 -24.85 -9.69 9.48
C SER A 143 -24.25 -8.44 8.82
N LEU A 144 -25.14 -7.55 8.34
CA LEU A 144 -24.76 -6.28 7.71
C LEU A 144 -23.95 -5.38 8.66
N LEU A 145 -24.19 -5.45 9.96
CA LEU A 145 -23.47 -4.65 10.96
C LEU A 145 -21.97 -4.96 10.95
N LEU A 146 -21.58 -6.23 10.89
CA LEU A 146 -20.18 -6.61 10.93
C LEU A 146 -19.44 -6.20 9.65
N ALA A 147 -20.08 -6.43 8.50
CA ALA A 147 -19.56 -5.98 7.22
C ALA A 147 -19.43 -4.44 7.16
N SER A 148 -20.42 -3.72 7.69
CA SER A 148 -20.40 -2.25 7.77
C SER A 148 -19.25 -1.74 8.64
N VAL A 149 -18.98 -2.38 9.78
CA VAL A 149 -17.87 -2.00 10.67
C VAL A 149 -16.53 -2.21 9.95
N MET A 150 -16.33 -3.36 9.29
CA MET A 150 -15.12 -3.62 8.50
C MET A 150 -14.93 -2.62 7.34
N MET A 151 -16.02 -2.28 6.64
CA MET A 151 -15.99 -1.25 5.60
C MET A 151 -15.64 0.14 6.16
N ALA A 152 -16.14 0.49 7.35
CA ALA A 152 -15.80 1.77 7.99
C ALA A 152 -14.30 1.86 8.33
N PHE A 153 -13.72 0.81 8.93
CA PHE A 153 -12.29 0.79 9.25
C PHE A 153 -11.40 0.84 8.01
N THR A 154 -11.78 0.13 6.95
CA THR A 154 -11.01 0.13 5.70
C THR A 154 -11.12 1.47 4.96
N LEU A 155 -12.29 2.12 5.02
CA LEU A 155 -12.48 3.48 4.52
C LEU A 155 -11.65 4.50 5.30
N LEU A 156 -11.53 4.35 6.63
CA LEU A 156 -10.65 5.21 7.44
C LEU A 156 -9.19 5.14 6.96
N ASN A 157 -8.69 3.97 6.59
CA ASN A 157 -7.33 3.83 6.04
C ASN A 157 -7.15 4.53 4.67
N VAL A 158 -8.21 4.55 3.85
CA VAL A 158 -8.21 5.32 2.59
C VAL A 158 -8.19 6.82 2.89
N ILE A 159 -8.98 7.27 3.86
CA ILE A 159 -9.04 8.68 4.27
C ILE A 159 -7.70 9.15 4.82
N THR A 160 -7.03 8.36 5.67
CA THR A 160 -5.69 8.71 6.20
C THR A 160 -4.65 8.79 5.08
N SER A 161 -4.72 7.92 4.09
CA SER A 161 -3.84 7.95 2.91
C SER A 161 -4.07 9.23 2.09
N ILE A 162 -5.33 9.56 1.77
CA ILE A 162 -5.67 10.81 1.05
C ILE A 162 -5.25 12.04 1.87
N TYR A 163 -5.45 11.99 3.19
CA TYR A 163 -4.98 13.03 4.07
C TYR A 163 -3.46 13.16 3.94
N GLN A 164 -2.67 12.10 4.01
CA GLN A 164 -1.21 12.18 3.81
C GLN A 164 -0.82 12.85 2.49
N ILE A 165 -1.46 12.45 1.38
CA ILE A 165 -1.20 13.00 0.04
C ILE A 165 -1.50 14.51 -0.01
N SER A 166 -2.62 14.96 0.57
CA SER A 166 -3.03 16.37 0.50
C SER A 166 -2.11 17.32 1.27
N GLY A 167 -1.30 16.81 2.18
CA GLY A 167 -0.32 17.60 2.94
C GLY A 167 1.05 17.70 2.27
N LEU A 168 1.24 17.14 1.08
CA LEU A 168 2.49 17.18 0.33
C LEU A 168 2.50 18.41 -0.58
N TYR A 169 3.53 19.23 -0.45
CA TYR A 169 3.78 20.36 -1.34
C TYR A 169 5.24 20.37 -1.78
N ALA A 170 5.44 20.80 -3.02
CA ALA A 170 6.76 20.89 -3.63
C ALA A 170 7.37 22.25 -3.30
N VAL A 171 8.56 22.24 -2.69
CA VAL A 171 9.34 23.48 -2.47
C VAL A 171 10.61 23.41 -3.31
N SER A 172 10.86 24.49 -4.04
CA SER A 172 12.13 24.68 -4.76
C SER A 172 13.22 25.03 -3.75
N VAL A 173 14.22 24.16 -3.61
CA VAL A 173 15.44 24.42 -2.86
C VAL A 173 16.57 24.79 -3.83
N PRO A 174 17.54 25.61 -3.40
CA PRO A 174 18.68 25.95 -4.24
C PRO A 174 19.41 24.68 -4.72
N GLN A 175 20.02 24.77 -5.91
CA GLN A 175 20.86 23.72 -6.47
C GLN A 175 21.97 23.32 -5.46
N PRO A 176 22.40 22.04 -5.42
CA PRO A 176 22.20 20.97 -6.42
C PRO A 176 20.95 20.10 -6.19
N VAL A 177 20.18 20.34 -5.14
CA VAL A 177 19.10 19.43 -4.72
C VAL A 177 17.85 19.58 -5.59
N GLY A 178 17.50 20.81 -5.98
CA GLY A 178 16.39 21.08 -6.90
C GLY A 178 15.04 21.20 -6.19
N CYS A 179 14.13 20.24 -6.36
CA CYS A 179 12.80 20.27 -5.75
C CYS A 179 12.69 19.19 -4.69
N VAL A 180 12.19 19.57 -3.51
CA VAL A 180 11.96 18.64 -2.40
C VAL A 180 10.47 18.68 -2.05
N LEU A 181 9.88 17.50 -1.90
CA LEU A 181 8.56 17.37 -1.29
C LEU A 181 8.71 17.56 0.22
N THR A 182 8.00 18.55 0.75
CA THR A 182 7.90 18.79 2.19
C THR A 182 6.43 18.67 2.61
N SER A 183 6.20 18.45 3.90
CA SER A 183 4.86 18.42 4.48
C SER A 183 4.76 19.47 5.58
N ASP A 184 3.67 20.24 5.57
CA ASP A 184 3.47 21.39 6.45
C ASP A 184 2.85 20.95 7.78
N ARG A 185 2.95 19.66 8.06
CA ARG A 185 2.32 19.03 9.21
C ARG A 185 3.29 18.94 10.35
N SER A 186 2.79 19.20 11.54
CA SER A 186 3.54 18.97 12.76
C SER A 186 3.95 17.49 12.85
N ALA A 187 5.14 17.23 13.39
CA ALA A 187 5.66 15.88 13.55
C ALA A 187 4.73 15.02 14.42
N GLU A 188 4.03 15.65 15.37
CA GLU A 188 3.05 15.05 16.26
C GLU A 188 1.81 14.57 15.48
N ALA A 189 1.27 15.40 14.58
CA ALA A 189 0.12 15.03 13.77
C ALA A 189 0.46 13.86 12.84
N ASN A 190 1.64 13.88 12.23
CA ASN A 190 2.06 12.78 11.35
C ASN A 190 2.20 11.45 12.13
N ARG A 191 2.78 11.48 13.34
CA ARG A 191 2.86 10.30 14.21
C ARG A 191 1.48 9.74 14.56
N MET A 192 0.52 10.60 14.91
CA MET A 192 -0.84 10.16 15.21
C MET A 192 -1.52 9.52 14.00
N VAL A 193 -1.40 10.13 12.81
CA VAL A 193 -1.99 9.59 11.58
C VAL A 193 -1.42 8.21 11.25
N VAL A 194 -0.10 8.01 11.40
CA VAL A 194 0.54 6.71 11.16
C VAL A 194 0.02 5.65 12.14
N ILE A 195 -0.08 5.98 13.43
CA ILE A 195 -0.60 5.05 14.45
C ILE A 195 -2.06 4.68 14.15
N ILE A 196 -2.90 5.68 13.84
CA ILE A 196 -4.31 5.44 13.47
C ILE A 196 -4.40 4.56 12.23
N GLY A 197 -3.61 4.85 11.19
CA GLY A 197 -3.54 4.04 9.97
C GLY A 197 -3.25 2.57 10.28
N GLN A 198 -2.21 2.30 11.08
CA GLN A 198 -1.83 0.94 11.48
C GLN A 198 -2.93 0.23 12.29
N LEU A 199 -3.59 0.93 13.22
CA LEU A 199 -4.70 0.34 13.98
C LEU A 199 -5.90 0.03 13.07
N THR A 200 -6.22 0.94 12.14
CA THR A 200 -7.34 0.75 11.21
C THR A 200 -7.14 -0.39 10.22
N SER A 201 -5.89 -0.73 9.87
CA SER A 201 -5.60 -1.91 9.05
C SER A 201 -5.62 -3.21 9.85
N LEU A 202 -5.21 -3.19 11.12
CA LEU A 202 -5.09 -4.38 11.96
C LEU A 202 -6.43 -4.84 12.56
N ILE A 203 -7.32 -3.91 12.91
CA ILE A 203 -8.63 -4.23 13.50
C ILE A 203 -9.49 -5.13 12.58
N PRO A 204 -9.67 -4.85 11.28
CA PRO A 204 -10.41 -5.72 10.36
C PRO A 204 -9.85 -7.15 10.28
N GLU A 205 -8.53 -7.31 10.34
CA GLU A 205 -7.88 -8.63 10.33
C GLU A 205 -8.21 -9.43 11.60
N ILE A 206 -8.09 -8.79 12.78
CA ILE A 206 -8.47 -9.41 14.05
C ILE A 206 -9.95 -9.79 14.05
N LEU A 207 -10.84 -8.90 13.57
CA LEU A 207 -12.26 -9.18 13.46
C LEU A 207 -12.55 -10.34 12.50
N LEU A 208 -11.84 -10.43 11.38
CA LEU A 208 -11.99 -11.54 10.44
C LEU A 208 -11.57 -12.87 11.08
N VAL A 209 -10.43 -12.90 11.78
CA VAL A 209 -9.97 -14.10 12.49
C VAL A 209 -10.96 -14.49 13.59
N ALA A 210 -11.42 -13.53 14.39
CA ALA A 210 -12.38 -13.79 15.46
C ALA A 210 -13.73 -14.32 14.94
N THR A 211 -14.23 -13.76 13.84
CA THR A 211 -15.48 -14.22 13.21
C THR A 211 -15.35 -15.61 12.61
N THR A 212 -14.23 -15.88 11.94
CA THR A 212 -13.90 -17.22 11.41
C THR A 212 -13.79 -18.23 12.53
N TRP A 213 -13.10 -17.90 13.62
CA TRP A 213 -12.96 -18.77 14.80
C TRP A 213 -14.31 -19.06 15.45
N ARG A 214 -15.15 -18.04 15.63
CA ARG A 214 -16.50 -18.21 16.19
C ARG A 214 -17.36 -19.11 15.30
N HIS A 215 -17.28 -18.97 13.98
CA HIS A 215 -18.00 -19.81 13.05
C HIS A 215 -17.50 -21.27 13.13
N ALA A 216 -16.19 -21.48 13.07
CA ALA A 216 -15.56 -22.78 13.22
C ALA A 216 -15.95 -23.48 14.53
N TYR A 217 -15.97 -22.75 15.65
CA TYR A 217 -16.37 -23.29 16.94
C TYR A 217 -17.84 -23.71 16.96
N ARG A 218 -18.75 -22.92 16.38
CA ARG A 218 -20.18 -23.28 16.29
C ARG A 218 -20.39 -24.55 15.45
N VAL A 219 -19.67 -24.68 14.34
CA VAL A 219 -19.73 -25.89 13.51
C VAL A 219 -19.21 -27.09 14.30
N LYS A 220 -18.09 -26.96 15.01
CA LYS A 220 -17.53 -28.05 15.83
C LYS A 220 -18.46 -28.51 16.94
N VAL A 221 -19.14 -27.58 17.62
CA VAL A 221 -20.13 -27.92 18.67
C VAL A 221 -21.33 -28.66 18.08
N ALA A 222 -21.73 -28.35 16.85
CA ALA A 222 -22.76 -29.10 16.13
C ALA A 222 -22.26 -30.48 15.65
N ASP A 223 -20.99 -30.59 15.23
CA ASP A 223 -20.35 -31.83 14.75
C ASP A 223 -20.15 -32.87 15.87
N SER A 224 -20.03 -32.41 17.13
CA SER A 224 -20.05 -33.28 18.32
C SER A 224 -21.34 -34.13 18.44
N ALA A 225 -22.34 -33.92 17.58
CA ALA A 225 -23.49 -34.78 17.40
C ALA A 225 -23.27 -36.00 16.46
N GLY A 226 -22.05 -36.25 15.96
CA GLY A 226 -21.66 -37.52 15.35
C GLY A 226 -21.03 -37.47 13.96
N ILE A 227 -20.55 -36.32 13.48
CA ILE A 227 -19.83 -36.24 12.21
C ILE A 227 -18.41 -35.76 12.52
N ASN A 228 -17.40 -36.51 12.09
CA ASN A 228 -15.99 -36.21 12.31
C ASN A 228 -15.42 -35.56 11.04
N THR A 229 -15.50 -34.23 10.92
CA THR A 229 -14.71 -33.51 9.91
C THR A 229 -13.55 -32.73 10.55
N PRO A 230 -12.28 -33.07 10.26
CA PRO A 230 -11.14 -32.39 10.88
C PRO A 230 -10.96 -30.98 10.32
N LEU A 231 -11.16 -29.99 11.19
CA LEU A 231 -11.02 -28.55 10.94
C LEU A 231 -9.65 -28.14 10.38
N THR A 232 -8.63 -28.95 10.63
CA THR A 232 -7.26 -28.80 10.13
C THR A 232 -7.18 -28.90 8.61
N THR A 233 -8.01 -29.72 7.95
CA THR A 233 -7.98 -29.86 6.48
C THR A 233 -8.50 -28.62 5.77
N ILE A 234 -9.43 -27.88 6.40
CA ILE A 234 -9.98 -26.63 5.86
C ILE A 234 -8.95 -25.49 6.01
N LEU A 235 -8.32 -25.37 7.18
CA LEU A 235 -7.28 -24.37 7.43
C LEU A 235 -6.03 -24.57 6.57
N LEU A 236 -5.61 -25.82 6.33
CA LEU A 236 -4.47 -26.13 5.45
C LEU A 236 -4.77 -25.81 3.97
N ARG A 237 -6.03 -25.80 3.56
CA ARG A 237 -6.44 -25.53 2.17
C ARG A 237 -6.53 -24.03 1.84
N ASP A 238 -6.81 -23.18 2.82
CA ASP A 238 -6.95 -21.73 2.64
C ASP A 238 -5.60 -20.97 2.55
N GLY A 239 -4.46 -21.68 2.62
CA GLY A 239 -3.16 -21.17 2.18
C GLY A 239 -2.49 -20.13 3.08
N THR A 240 -3.10 -19.74 4.21
CA THR A 240 -2.60 -18.67 5.08
C THR A 240 -1.40 -19.07 5.94
N VAL A 241 -1.16 -20.37 6.19
CA VAL A 241 -0.09 -20.82 7.10
C VAL A 241 1.28 -20.95 6.41
N TYR A 242 1.34 -21.02 5.08
CA TYR A 242 2.60 -21.24 4.37
C TYR A 242 3.52 -20.01 4.30
N PHE A 243 3.04 -18.81 4.68
CA PHE A 243 3.80 -17.56 4.47
C PHE A 243 4.17 -16.81 5.75
N ALA A 244 3.76 -17.26 6.94
CA ALA A 244 3.99 -16.54 8.20
C ALA A 244 5.47 -16.33 8.57
N PRO A 245 6.42 -17.25 8.29
CA PRO A 245 7.85 -16.97 8.55
C PRO A 245 8.61 -16.39 7.35
N ALA A 246 8.04 -16.38 6.14
CA ALA A 246 8.77 -15.93 4.94
C ALA A 246 8.74 -14.41 4.73
N GLN A 247 7.76 -13.71 5.30
CA GLN A 247 7.51 -12.30 5.00
C GLN A 247 8.42 -11.31 5.76
N SER A 248 9.22 -11.78 6.72
CA SER A 248 10.22 -10.97 7.42
C SER A 248 11.67 -11.27 7.01
N SER A 249 11.89 -12.29 6.16
CA SER A 249 13.24 -12.74 5.76
C SER A 249 13.51 -12.65 4.26
N PHE A 250 12.46 -12.56 3.44
CA PHE A 250 12.60 -12.13 2.05
C PHE A 250 12.39 -10.61 2.00
N CYS A 251 13.50 -9.87 2.14
CA CYS A 251 13.63 -8.41 2.07
C CYS A 251 13.35 -7.65 3.39
#